data_AF-A0A7L0XQD3-F1
#
_entry.id   AF-A0A7L0XQD3-F1
#
_cell.length_a   1.000
_cell.length_b   1.000
_cell.length_c   1.000
_cell.angle_alpha   90.00
_cell.angle_beta   90.00
_cell.angle_gamma   90.00
#
_symmetry.space_group_name_H-M   'P 1'
#
loop_
_entity.id
_entity.type
_entity.pdbx_description
1 polymer ?
#
loop_
_entity_poly.entity_id
_entity_poly.type
_entity_poly.pdbx_seq_one_letter_code
_entity_poly.pdbx_strand_id
1 'polypeptide(L)'
;SQGAALAAMVCALRARGDPRFPVGFAVLVAGFASRAPAHGHFYRHPIALPTLHVVGDTDAVIAAPLSMELARCFVEPVVLAHPGGHFIPAAAAQKKAYLEFLERFRPGQEK
;
A
#
# COMPACT_ATOMS: atom_id res chain seq x y z
N SER A 1 1.10 -5.24 -8.06
CA SER A 1 0.19 -6.05 -8.88
C SER A 1 -1.13 -5.31 -9.11
N GLN A 2 -2.01 -5.86 -9.94
CA GLN A 2 -3.35 -5.31 -10.16
C GLN A 2 -4.22 -5.34 -8.89
N GLY A 3 -4.07 -6.36 -8.04
CA GLY A 3 -4.77 -6.44 -6.75
C GLY A 3 -4.43 -5.27 -5.82
N ALA A 4 -3.15 -4.88 -5.76
CA ALA A 4 -2.73 -3.70 -4.99
C ALA A 4 -3.27 -2.39 -5.57
N ALA A 5 -3.42 -2.27 -6.90
CA ALA A 5 -4.04 -1.11 -7.53
C ALA A 5 -5.54 -0.99 -7.16
N LEU A 6 -6.28 -2.11 -7.18
CA LEU A 6 -7.67 -2.17 -6.72
C LEU A 6 -7.79 -1.86 -5.23
N ALA A 7 -6.94 -2.47 -4.40
CA ALA A 7 -6.92 -2.22 -2.97
C ALA A 7 -6.66 -0.73 -2.66
N ALA A 8 -5.78 -0.05 -3.41
CA ALA A 8 -5.58 1.38 -3.25
C ALA A 8 -6.83 2.21 -3.57
N MET A 9 -7.63 1.82 -4.59
CA MET A 9 -8.91 2.48 -4.87
C MET A 9 -9.92 2.25 -3.74
N VAL A 10 -9.95 1.04 -3.16
CA VAL A 10 -10.75 0.74 -1.97
C VAL A 10 -10.31 1.59 -0.77
N CYS A 11 -9.00 1.79 -0.58
CA CYS A 11 -8.47 2.68 0.45
C CYS A 11 -8.95 4.12 0.25
N ALA A 12 -8.96 4.60 -0.99
CA ALA A 12 -9.47 5.94 -1.33
C ALA A 12 -10.97 6.08 -1.04
N LEU A 13 -11.78 5.05 -1.32
CA LEU A 13 -13.21 5.03 -0.95
C LEU A 13 -13.40 5.07 0.56
N ARG A 14 -12.64 4.26 1.30
CA ARG A 14 -12.70 4.25 2.76
C ARG A 14 -12.26 5.59 3.37
N ALA A 15 -11.21 6.22 2.84
CA ALA A 15 -10.75 7.54 3.29
C ALA A 15 -11.81 8.63 3.06
N ARG A 16 -12.73 8.44 2.11
CA ARG A 16 -13.88 9.34 1.85
C ARG A 16 -15.12 9.01 2.68
N GLY A 17 -15.03 8.05 3.60
CA GLY A 17 -16.13 7.66 4.47
C GLY A 17 -17.09 6.63 3.90
N ASP A 18 -16.73 5.90 2.83
CA ASP A 18 -17.55 4.82 2.31
C ASP A 18 -17.66 3.67 3.34
N PRO A 19 -18.86 3.37 3.87
CA PRO A 19 -19.04 2.40 4.94
C PRO A 19 -18.89 0.94 4.47
N ARG A 20 -18.90 0.68 3.17
CA ARG A 20 -18.78 -0.68 2.62
C ARG A 20 -17.39 -1.29 2.81
N PHE A 21 -16.40 -0.46 3.09
CA PHE A 21 -15.00 -0.88 3.17
C PHE A 21 -14.40 -0.54 4.54
N PRO A 22 -14.82 -1.17 5.66
CA PRO A 22 -14.36 -0.85 7.01
C PRO A 22 -12.93 -1.35 7.29
N VAL A 23 -12.00 -1.10 6.38
CA VAL A 23 -10.58 -1.43 6.51
C VAL A 23 -9.89 -0.42 7.42
N GLY A 24 -9.04 -0.90 8.33
CA GLY A 24 -8.23 -0.06 9.22
C GLY A 24 -6.84 0.28 8.67
N PHE A 25 -6.34 -0.56 7.76
CA PHE A 25 -5.04 -0.40 7.10
C PHE A 25 -5.00 -1.21 5.80
N ALA A 26 -3.95 -1.03 4.98
CA ALA A 26 -3.67 -1.91 3.86
C ALA A 26 -2.17 -2.22 3.69
N VAL A 27 -1.87 -3.41 3.16
CA VAL A 27 -0.52 -3.80 2.73
C VAL A 27 -0.54 -3.96 1.21
N LEU A 28 0.20 -3.12 0.50
CA LEU A 28 0.18 -2.99 -0.95
C LEU A 28 1.51 -3.47 -1.53
N VAL A 29 1.52 -4.67 -2.12
CA VAL A 29 2.73 -5.28 -2.68
C VAL A 29 2.83 -5.06 -4.19
N ALA A 30 3.95 -4.48 -4.61
CA ALA A 30 4.26 -4.13 -6.00
C ALA A 30 3.16 -3.28 -6.69
N GLY A 31 2.38 -2.51 -5.93
CA GLY A 31 1.21 -1.77 -6.43
C GLY A 31 1.57 -0.61 -7.35
N PHE A 32 0.63 -0.17 -8.17
CA PHE A 32 0.76 1.04 -9.00
C PHE A 32 -0.57 1.79 -9.03
N ALA A 33 -0.53 3.10 -9.27
CA ALA A 33 -1.74 3.88 -9.49
C ALA A 33 -2.36 3.49 -10.83
N SER A 34 -3.65 3.16 -10.85
CA SER A 34 -4.31 2.76 -12.08
C SER A 34 -4.32 3.92 -13.09
N ARG A 35 -3.91 3.65 -14.33
CA ARG A 35 -3.81 4.65 -15.40
C ARG A 35 -5.08 4.81 -16.23
N ALA A 36 -6.13 4.06 -15.92
CA ALA A 36 -7.41 4.22 -16.61
C ALA A 36 -7.99 5.61 -16.29
N PRO A 37 -8.45 6.39 -17.29
CA PRO A 37 -8.98 7.74 -17.06
C PRO A 37 -10.09 7.80 -15.99
N ALA A 38 -10.95 6.79 -15.96
CA ALA A 38 -12.02 6.66 -14.97
C ALA A 38 -11.50 6.57 -13.51
N HIS A 39 -10.28 6.09 -13.29
CA HIS A 39 -9.72 5.84 -11.96
C HIS A 39 -8.94 7.03 -11.41
N GLY A 40 -8.59 8.02 -12.23
CA GLY A 40 -7.77 9.16 -11.80
C GLY A 40 -8.35 9.92 -10.61
N HIS A 41 -9.66 9.91 -10.45
CA HIS A 41 -10.33 10.55 -9.32
C HIS A 41 -9.97 9.91 -7.96
N PHE A 42 -9.53 8.65 -7.89
CA PHE A 42 -9.13 7.99 -6.64
C PHE A 42 -7.87 8.60 -6.01
N TYR A 43 -6.99 9.19 -6.82
CA TYR A 43 -5.66 9.65 -6.41
C TYR A 43 -5.53 11.18 -6.33
N ARG A 44 -6.64 11.94 -6.49
CA ARG A 44 -6.64 13.42 -6.50
C ARG A 44 -6.38 14.07 -5.14
N HIS A 45 -6.71 13.37 -4.07
CA HIS A 45 -6.53 13.83 -2.70
C HIS A 45 -5.72 12.80 -1.93
N PRO A 46 -4.91 13.22 -0.94
CA PRO A 46 -4.19 12.30 -0.08
C PRO A 46 -5.11 11.26 0.54
N ILE A 47 -4.75 9.99 0.44
CA ILE A 47 -5.51 8.87 0.98
C ILE A 47 -5.13 8.72 2.45
N ALA A 48 -5.99 9.20 3.34
CA ALA A 48 -5.84 9.08 4.79
C ALA A 48 -6.24 7.68 5.28
N LEU A 49 -5.41 6.69 4.95
CA LEU A 49 -5.49 5.33 5.48
C LEU A 49 -4.06 4.83 5.73
N PRO A 50 -3.75 4.27 6.92
CA PRO A 50 -2.45 3.69 7.18
C PRO A 50 -2.11 2.58 6.17
N THR A 51 -0.93 2.67 5.56
CA THR A 51 -0.51 1.72 4.54
C THR A 51 0.96 1.30 4.66
N LEU A 52 1.22 0.05 4.27
CA LEU A 52 2.56 -0.48 4.03
C LEU A 52 2.71 -0.78 2.53
N HIS A 53 3.62 -0.09 1.87
CA HIS A 53 3.98 -0.31 0.47
C HIS A 53 5.22 -1.17 0.38
N VAL A 54 5.15 -2.27 -0.36
CA VAL A 54 6.28 -3.18 -0.56
C VAL A 54 6.75 -3.04 -2.00
N VAL A 55 8.02 -2.67 -2.19
CA VAL A 55 8.59 -2.26 -3.47
C VAL A 55 9.82 -3.11 -3.79
N GLY A 56 9.82 -3.75 -4.96
CA GLY A 56 10.98 -4.46 -5.47
C GLY A 56 11.85 -3.55 -6.33
N ASP A 57 13.13 -3.39 -5.97
CA ASP A 57 14.07 -2.51 -6.67
C ASP A 57 14.36 -3.01 -8.10
N THR A 58 14.25 -4.33 -8.33
CA THR A 58 14.49 -4.98 -9.62
C THR A 58 13.21 -5.53 -10.24
N ASP A 59 12.04 -5.01 -9.84
CA ASP A 59 10.75 -5.42 -10.38
C ASP A 59 10.61 -5.01 -11.86
N ALA A 60 10.67 -6.01 -12.75
CA ALA A 60 10.53 -5.86 -14.20
C ALA A 60 9.06 -5.79 -14.67
N VAL A 61 8.09 -6.10 -13.80
CA VAL A 61 6.65 -6.04 -14.13
C VAL A 61 6.10 -4.66 -13.75
N ILE A 62 6.39 -4.20 -12.54
CA ILE A 62 6.00 -2.89 -12.02
C ILE A 62 7.25 -2.18 -11.51
N ALA A 63 7.79 -1.28 -12.32
CA ALA A 63 8.99 -0.53 -11.96
C ALA A 63 8.84 0.20 -10.62
N ALA A 64 9.89 0.18 -9.79
CA ALA A 64 9.90 0.80 -8.47
C ALA A 64 9.37 2.25 -8.44
N PRO A 65 9.67 3.13 -9.42
CA PRO A 65 9.11 4.48 -9.47
C PRO A 65 7.58 4.53 -9.51
N LEU A 66 6.91 3.58 -10.17
CA LEU A 66 5.45 3.50 -10.22
C LEU A 66 4.85 3.07 -8.87
N SER A 67 5.55 2.18 -8.15
CA SER A 67 5.17 1.81 -6.80
C SER A 67 5.34 2.95 -5.81
N MET A 68 6.43 3.72 -5.96
CA MET A 68 6.68 4.92 -5.18
C MET A 68 5.70 6.05 -5.51
N GLU A 69 5.30 6.20 -6.77
CA GLU A 69 4.24 7.14 -7.19
C GLU A 69 2.94 6.83 -6.46
N LEU A 70 2.53 5.55 -6.43
CA LEU A 70 1.35 5.14 -5.67
C LEU A 70 1.50 5.44 -4.18
N ALA A 71 2.67 5.15 -3.58
CA ALA A 71 2.91 5.43 -2.16
C ALA A 71 2.71 6.91 -1.81
N ARG A 72 3.17 7.82 -2.68
CA ARG A 72 3.00 9.27 -2.48
C ARG A 72 1.55 9.74 -2.48
N CYS A 73 0.60 8.93 -2.94
CA CYS A 73 -0.82 9.23 -2.84
C CYS A 73 -1.39 9.04 -1.42
N PHE A 74 -0.67 8.37 -0.51
CA PHE A 74 -1.11 8.09 0.86
C PHE A 74 -0.51 9.07 1.87
N VAL A 75 -1.22 9.29 2.97
CA VAL A 75 -0.70 10.05 4.11
C VAL A 75 0.24 9.15 4.92
N GLU A 76 1.48 9.61 5.12
CA GLU A 76 2.52 8.92 5.91
C GLU A 76 2.65 7.41 5.63
N PRO A 77 2.84 7.00 4.36
CA PRO A 77 2.98 5.58 4.02
C PRO A 77 4.26 5.00 4.63
N VAL A 78 4.18 3.77 5.11
CA VAL A 78 5.39 2.97 5.40
C VAL A 78 5.84 2.33 4.10
N VAL A 79 7.14 2.44 3.77
CA VAL A 79 7.71 1.83 2.57
C VAL A 79 8.74 0.77 2.96
N LEU A 80 8.58 -0.43 2.43
CA LEU A 80 9.51 -1.55 2.52
C LEU A 80 10.08 -1.85 1.14
N ALA A 81 11.31 -1.40 0.90
CA ALA A 81 12.06 -1.76 -0.31
C ALA A 81 12.79 -3.10 -0.14
N HIS A 82 12.93 -3.86 -1.22
CA HIS A 82 13.74 -5.07 -1.27
C HIS A 82 14.47 -5.20 -2.62
N PRO A 83 15.66 -5.83 -2.67
CA PRO A 83 16.49 -5.87 -3.89
C PRO A 83 15.92 -6.78 -5.00
N GLY A 84 14.77 -7.40 -4.78
CA GLY A 84 14.21 -8.43 -5.63
C GLY A 84 13.20 -7.92 -6.67
N GLY A 85 12.74 -8.82 -7.54
CA GLY A 85 11.74 -8.53 -8.56
C GLY A 85 10.28 -8.60 -8.08
N HIS A 86 9.38 -9.08 -8.94
CA HIS A 86 7.93 -9.10 -8.69
C HIS A 86 7.47 -10.26 -7.77
N PHE A 87 7.72 -10.17 -6.46
CA PHE A 87 7.25 -11.17 -5.49
C PHE A 87 6.98 -10.56 -4.10
N ILE A 88 6.43 -11.38 -3.20
CA ILE A 88 6.24 -11.00 -1.79
C ILE A 88 7.49 -11.40 -1.00
N PRO A 89 8.30 -10.45 -0.48
CA PRO A 89 9.51 -10.80 0.24
C PRO A 89 9.21 -11.42 1.60
N ALA A 90 9.88 -12.55 1.90
CA ALA A 90 9.64 -13.33 3.11
C ALA A 90 10.90 -13.59 3.95
N ALA A 91 12.00 -12.88 3.69
CA ALA A 91 13.21 -12.99 4.52
C ALA A 91 13.01 -12.32 5.88
N ALA A 92 13.86 -12.65 6.85
CA ALA A 92 13.69 -12.24 8.25
C ALA A 92 13.58 -10.72 8.43
N ALA A 93 14.39 -9.94 7.70
CA ALA A 93 14.35 -8.49 7.75
C ALA A 93 13.01 -7.92 7.26
N GLN A 94 12.45 -8.45 6.17
CA GLN A 94 11.16 -7.99 5.65
C GLN A 94 10.01 -8.42 6.56
N LYS A 95 10.04 -9.65 7.10
CA LYS A 95 9.08 -10.12 8.12
C LYS A 95 8.97 -9.16 9.31
N LYS A 96 10.11 -8.64 9.78
CA LYS A 96 10.13 -7.65 10.87
C LYS A 96 9.33 -6.39 10.52
N ALA A 97 9.50 -5.83 9.33
CA ALA A 97 8.76 -4.64 8.90
C ALA A 97 7.24 -4.89 8.79
N TYR A 98 6.83 -6.07 8.30
CA TYR A 98 5.40 -6.44 8.30
C TYR A 98 4.84 -6.50 9.73
N LEU A 99 5.56 -7.16 10.65
CA LEU A 99 5.13 -7.27 12.03
C LEU A 99 5.04 -5.89 12.69
N GLU A 100 6.09 -5.07 12.60
CA GLU A 100 6.10 -3.70 13.16
C GLU A 100 4.95 -2.82 12.65
N PHE A 101 4.55 -3.00 11.39
CA PHE A 101 3.37 -2.32 10.85
C PHE A 101 2.08 -2.86 11.45
N LEU A 102 1.91 -4.19 11.51
CA LEU A 102 0.71 -4.85 12.00
C LEU A 102 0.49 -4.68 13.50
N GLU A 103 1.56 -4.57 14.30
CA GLU A 103 1.48 -4.34 15.75
C GLU A 103 0.68 -3.06 16.09
N ARG A 104 0.72 -2.05 15.21
CA ARG A 104 -0.01 -0.77 15.40
C ARG A 104 -1.53 -0.93 15.43
N PHE A 105 -2.04 -2.08 14.97
CA PHE A 105 -3.48 -2.35 14.82
C PHE A 105 -3.95 -3.54 15.65
N ARG A 106 -3.10 -4.08 16.56
CA ARG A 106 -3.53 -5.14 17.46
C ARG A 106 -4.55 -4.61 18.46
N PRO A 107 -5.75 -5.24 18.57
CA PRO A 107 -6.69 -4.89 19.61
C PRO A 107 -6.10 -5.26 20.98
N GLY A 108 -6.00 -4.29 21.90
CA GLY A 108 -5.62 -4.53 23.30
C GLY A 108 -4.30 -3.92 23.79
N GLN A 109 -3.74 -2.91 23.13
CA GLN A 109 -2.64 -2.10 23.68
C GLN A 109 -3.03 -0.61 23.69
N GLU A 110 -4.10 -0.30 24.43
CA GLU A 110 -4.23 1.05 25.01
C GLU A 110 -3.15 1.16 26.10
N LYS A 111 -2.27 2.15 25.97
CA LYS A 111 -1.56 2.72 27.11
C LYS A 111 -2.26 3.99 27.53
#